data_AF-A0A3N5QMM1-F1
#
_entry.id   AF-A0A3N5QMM1-F1
#
_cell.length_a   1.000
_cell.length_b   1.000
_cell.length_c   1.000
_cell.angle_alpha   90.00
_cell.angle_beta   90.00
_cell.angle_gamma   90.00
#
_symmetry.space_group_name_H-M   'P 1'
#
loop_
_entity.id
_entity.type
_entity.pdbx_description
1 polymer ?
#
loop_
_entity_poly.entity_id
_entity_poly.type
_entity_poly.pdbx_seq_one_letter_code
_entity_poly.pdbx_strand_id
1 'polypeptide(L)'
;MLKKRIVTTALLCGLLFFPGALLAQDLHPQGILQSGLYYAPNGNIIVSGVSTSVEPNRNVTFVAQGEVILRDGFHAKPGGIFLAKVDNPLDSDNDGIHDWWELYYGLNPNNAADANQDQDNDGLTNLQEFQGQTNPIAYEKPRIILTANPAAILKGESFTLTWDTTFAATCQIEPGLGSVTVDGSRVLSPPDNTTYTLTATGPGGTTVQTVSVQVIPPVPQILYFNANPLEIVNGHNATLSWKTNEATQVTIDQGIGTVALEGQRSVTPVNTTTYTLTA
;
A
#
# COMPACT_ATOMS: atom_id res chain seq x y z
N MET A 1 2.73 54.70 12.33
CA MET A 1 3.87 53.80 12.65
C MET A 1 4.84 53.78 11.47
N LEU A 2 6.01 53.11 11.58
CA LEU A 2 7.11 53.02 10.59
C LEU A 2 6.84 51.90 9.53
N LYS A 3 7.52 51.67 8.39
CA LYS A 3 8.70 52.17 7.58
C LYS A 3 8.43 51.68 6.12
N LYS A 4 9.10 52.00 4.99
CA LYS A 4 10.27 52.80 4.55
C LYS A 4 9.79 54.20 4.06
N ARG A 5 10.44 55.11 3.28
CA ARG A 5 11.69 55.26 2.48
C ARG A 5 11.79 54.71 1.03
N ILE A 6 12.50 55.47 0.19
CA ILE A 6 12.76 55.43 -1.28
C ILE A 6 14.29 55.49 -1.52
N VAL A 7 14.83 54.96 -2.64
CA VAL A 7 16.02 55.49 -3.36
C VAL A 7 15.90 55.18 -4.87
N THR A 8 16.39 56.09 -5.73
CA THR A 8 16.62 55.90 -7.18
C THR A 8 18.07 56.23 -7.51
N THR A 9 18.76 55.43 -8.34
CA THR A 9 20.10 55.74 -8.88
C THR A 9 20.26 55.15 -10.29
N ALA A 10 21.19 55.67 -11.10
CA ALA A 10 21.47 55.21 -12.46
C ALA A 10 22.98 55.30 -12.80
N LEU A 11 23.33 54.82 -14.00
CA LEU A 11 24.51 55.14 -14.83
C LEU A 11 25.85 54.36 -14.64
N LEU A 12 26.27 53.75 -15.77
CA LEU A 12 27.56 53.94 -16.50
C LEU A 12 28.79 52.99 -16.31
N CYS A 13 29.26 52.49 -17.48
CA CYS A 13 30.64 52.15 -17.92
C CYS A 13 31.56 51.11 -17.22
N GLY A 14 32.46 50.54 -18.05
CA GLY A 14 33.52 49.57 -17.70
C GLY A 14 33.19 48.15 -18.21
N LEU A 15 33.60 47.67 -19.39
CA LEU A 15 34.85 47.79 -20.16
C LEU A 15 36.04 47.07 -19.48
N LEU A 16 36.36 45.84 -19.93
CA LEU A 16 37.73 45.36 -20.26
C LEU A 16 37.74 43.90 -20.74
N PHE A 17 38.59 43.62 -21.72
CA PHE A 17 39.04 42.27 -22.12
C PHE A 17 40.31 41.95 -21.33
N PHE A 18 40.45 40.73 -20.80
CA PHE A 18 41.76 40.10 -20.53
C PHE A 18 41.65 38.57 -20.65
N PRO A 19 42.60 37.88 -21.30
CA PRO A 19 42.60 36.42 -21.41
C PRO A 19 43.39 35.76 -20.26
N GLY A 20 42.95 34.57 -19.86
CA GLY A 20 43.67 33.75 -18.86
C GLY A 20 42.75 32.66 -18.30
N ALA A 21 43.30 31.46 -18.09
CA ALA A 21 42.54 30.33 -17.57
C ALA A 21 42.05 30.58 -16.13
N LEU A 22 40.83 30.13 -15.82
CA LEU A 22 40.37 29.93 -14.45
C LEU A 22 40.16 28.43 -14.21
N LEU A 23 40.94 27.87 -13.29
CA LEU A 23 40.79 26.49 -12.80
C LEU A 23 39.84 26.48 -11.60
N ALA A 24 38.78 25.70 -11.71
CA ALA A 24 37.96 25.14 -10.63
C ALA A 24 37.29 23.89 -11.23
N GLN A 25 37.26 22.70 -10.62
CA GLN A 25 37.55 22.29 -9.24
C GLN A 25 36.55 22.81 -8.18
N ASP A 26 35.27 22.66 -8.53
CA ASP A 26 34.08 22.47 -7.67
C ASP A 26 33.20 21.42 -8.39
N LEU A 27 32.43 20.51 -7.76
CA LEU A 27 32.35 20.17 -6.33
C LEU A 27 32.24 18.63 -6.17
N HIS A 28 31.05 18.06 -5.94
CA HIS A 28 30.84 16.63 -5.58
C HIS A 28 29.32 16.28 -5.63
N PRO A 29 28.91 14.99 -5.66
CA PRO A 29 29.32 13.91 -6.58
C PRO A 29 28.28 13.70 -7.72
N GLN A 30 27.16 14.45 -7.70
CA GLN A 30 26.05 14.35 -8.64
C GLN A 30 26.22 15.45 -9.69
N GLY A 31 26.69 15.07 -10.88
CA GLY A 31 27.21 16.00 -11.87
C GLY A 31 26.15 16.92 -12.49
N ILE A 32 26.17 18.21 -12.11
CA ILE A 32 25.42 19.26 -12.80
C ILE A 32 26.39 20.29 -13.37
N LEU A 33 26.45 20.37 -14.70
CA LEU A 33 26.92 21.55 -15.45
C LEU A 33 25.92 21.87 -16.57
N GLN A 34 26.17 22.97 -17.28
CA GLN A 34 25.21 23.69 -18.13
C GLN A 34 24.44 22.82 -19.14
N SER A 35 23.14 23.12 -19.29
CA SER A 35 22.25 22.63 -20.37
C SER A 35 22.22 21.11 -20.59
N GLY A 36 21.64 20.37 -19.65
CA GLY A 36 21.41 18.93 -19.74
C GLY A 36 19.96 18.56 -20.08
N LEU A 37 19.80 17.50 -20.88
CA LEU A 37 18.63 16.61 -20.84
C LEU A 37 18.85 15.63 -19.67
N TYR A 38 17.83 15.42 -18.84
CA TYR A 38 17.84 14.45 -17.74
C TYR A 38 16.71 13.44 -17.96
N TYR A 39 16.93 12.19 -17.55
CA TYR A 39 15.87 11.18 -17.52
C TYR A 39 15.34 11.04 -16.09
N ALA A 40 14.02 11.04 -15.94
CA ALA A 40 13.35 10.79 -14.66
C ALA A 40 13.11 9.28 -14.46
N PRO A 41 12.99 8.78 -13.21
CA PRO A 41 12.76 7.35 -12.92
C PRO A 41 11.46 6.73 -13.48
N ASN A 42 10.65 7.51 -14.22
CA ASN A 42 9.44 7.05 -14.91
C ASN A 42 9.55 7.15 -16.45
N GLY A 43 10.76 7.33 -16.99
CA GLY A 43 11.05 7.44 -18.41
C GLY A 43 10.78 8.81 -19.06
N ASN A 44 10.34 9.81 -18.29
CA ASN A 44 10.13 11.17 -18.81
C ASN A 44 11.47 11.93 -18.96
N ILE A 45 11.60 12.78 -19.99
CA ILE A 45 12.76 13.67 -20.16
C ILE A 45 12.48 15.01 -19.47
N ILE A 46 13.35 15.40 -18.52
CA ILE A 46 13.37 16.72 -17.87
C ILE A 46 14.55 17.51 -18.44
N VAL A 47 14.30 18.64 -19.10
CA VAL A 47 15.38 19.50 -19.62
C VAL A 47 15.69 20.63 -18.64
N SER A 48 16.97 20.93 -18.43
CA SER A 48 17.39 22.10 -17.64
C SER A 48 17.41 23.36 -18.52
N GLY A 49 16.35 24.17 -18.39
CA GLY A 49 16.14 25.46 -19.03
C GLY A 49 15.08 26.26 -18.27
N VAL A 50 14.77 27.49 -18.71
CA VAL A 50 13.79 28.35 -18.01
C VAL A 50 12.38 27.77 -18.20
N SER A 51 11.91 27.03 -17.20
CA SER A 51 10.67 26.25 -17.23
C SER A 51 9.51 26.97 -16.53
N THR A 52 8.29 26.77 -17.05
CA THR A 52 7.05 27.25 -16.43
C THR A 52 6.03 26.13 -16.40
N SER A 53 5.88 25.51 -15.22
CA SER A 53 4.99 24.39 -14.90
C SER A 53 5.36 23.03 -15.51
N VAL A 54 5.11 21.98 -14.71
CA VAL A 54 5.03 20.57 -15.10
C VAL A 54 3.70 20.08 -14.53
N GLU A 55 2.81 19.57 -15.38
CA GLU A 55 1.50 19.06 -14.97
C GLU A 55 1.47 17.53 -14.88
N PRO A 56 0.53 16.92 -14.14
CA PRO A 56 0.54 15.48 -13.82
C PRO A 56 0.55 14.52 -15.02
N ASN A 57 0.19 15.01 -16.21
CA ASN A 57 -0.09 14.21 -17.39
C ASN A 57 1.13 14.00 -18.32
N ARG A 58 2.35 13.95 -17.76
CA ARG A 58 3.64 13.69 -18.44
C ARG A 58 4.08 14.69 -19.53
N ASN A 59 3.43 15.84 -19.67
CA ASN A 59 3.89 16.91 -20.54
C ASN A 59 4.97 17.76 -19.86
N VAL A 60 6.03 18.11 -20.59
CA VAL A 60 7.13 18.96 -20.08
C VAL A 60 7.36 20.11 -21.06
N THR A 61 7.30 21.36 -20.56
CA THR A 61 7.22 22.57 -21.41
C THR A 61 8.46 23.44 -21.27
N PHE A 62 9.06 23.80 -22.40
CA PHE A 62 10.26 24.65 -22.45
C PHE A 62 10.08 25.81 -23.44
N VAL A 63 10.53 27.01 -23.04
CA VAL A 63 10.55 28.20 -23.91
C VAL A 63 11.99 28.60 -24.17
N ALA A 64 12.54 28.13 -25.30
CA ALA A 64 13.85 28.55 -25.76
C ALA A 64 13.79 29.96 -26.38
N GLN A 65 14.74 30.83 -26.02
CA GLN A 65 14.89 32.18 -26.62
C GLN A 65 15.77 32.18 -27.88
N GLY A 66 16.05 31.01 -28.45
CA GLY A 66 16.88 30.80 -29.64
C GLY A 66 16.60 29.45 -30.28
N GLU A 67 17.32 29.13 -31.36
CA GLU A 67 17.21 27.85 -32.07
C GLU A 67 17.74 26.70 -31.21
N VAL A 68 17.02 25.58 -31.21
CA VAL A 68 17.40 24.35 -30.50
C VAL A 68 17.58 23.25 -31.54
N ILE A 69 18.74 22.61 -31.51
CA ILE A 69 19.09 21.47 -32.36
C ILE A 69 19.12 20.23 -31.45
N LEU A 70 18.23 19.27 -31.71
CA LEU A 70 18.29 17.94 -31.10
C LEU A 70 19.18 17.02 -31.97
N ARG A 71 19.81 16.01 -31.36
CA ARG A 71 20.89 15.22 -31.99
C ARG A 71 20.49 14.59 -33.33
N ASP A 72 19.23 14.25 -33.52
CA ASP A 72 18.71 13.61 -34.75
C ASP A 72 18.29 14.61 -35.85
N GLY A 73 18.90 15.80 -35.89
CA GLY A 73 18.76 16.75 -36.99
C GLY A 73 17.43 17.53 -37.03
N PHE A 74 16.63 17.50 -35.97
CA PHE A 74 15.43 18.34 -35.86
C PHE A 74 15.78 19.81 -35.57
N HIS A 75 15.47 20.69 -36.52
CA HIS A 75 15.62 22.14 -36.39
C HIS A 75 14.32 22.78 -35.87
N ALA A 76 14.34 23.34 -34.66
CA ALA A 76 13.17 23.98 -34.07
C ALA A 76 13.06 25.47 -34.42
N LYS A 77 11.96 25.87 -35.08
CA LYS A 77 11.59 27.30 -35.20
C LYS A 77 11.09 27.84 -33.84
N PRO A 78 11.29 29.15 -33.54
CA PRO A 78 10.84 29.74 -32.28
C PRO A 78 9.34 29.55 -32.02
N GLY A 79 8.98 29.07 -30.82
CA GLY A 79 7.60 28.95 -30.35
C GLY A 79 6.88 27.63 -30.65
N GLY A 80 7.55 26.61 -31.17
CA GLY A 80 6.96 25.28 -31.38
C GLY A 80 6.84 24.45 -30.09
N ILE A 81 5.72 23.73 -29.92
CA ILE A 81 5.56 22.65 -28.93
C ILE A 81 5.99 21.34 -29.60
N PHE A 82 6.79 20.52 -28.93
CA PHE A 82 7.29 19.25 -29.45
C PHE A 82 7.03 18.09 -28.47
N LEU A 83 6.65 16.94 -29.02
CA LEU A 83 6.56 15.66 -28.31
C LEU A 83 7.64 14.75 -28.88
N ALA A 84 8.74 14.59 -28.16
CA ALA A 84 9.81 13.66 -28.53
C ALA A 84 9.55 12.29 -27.90
N LYS A 85 8.98 11.36 -28.67
CA LYS A 85 9.01 9.94 -28.33
C LYS A 85 10.29 9.36 -28.93
N VAL A 86 11.16 8.80 -28.09
CA VAL A 86 12.31 8.04 -28.57
C VAL A 86 11.82 6.65 -28.99
N ASP A 87 11.51 6.51 -30.28
CA ASP A 87 11.23 5.21 -30.88
C ASP A 87 12.55 4.46 -31.09
N ASN A 88 12.74 3.36 -30.34
CA ASN A 88 13.99 2.60 -30.22
C ASN A 88 15.16 3.43 -29.62
N PRO A 89 15.21 3.61 -28.28
CA PRO A 89 16.39 4.18 -27.61
C PRO A 89 17.67 3.38 -27.91
N LEU A 90 18.81 4.02 -27.66
CA LEU A 90 20.12 3.44 -27.92
C LEU A 90 20.43 2.32 -26.92
N ASP A 91 21.01 1.24 -27.47
CA ASP A 91 21.60 0.08 -26.84
C ASP A 91 22.91 -0.15 -27.61
N SER A 92 24.03 0.27 -27.02
CA SER A 92 25.32 0.43 -27.71
C SER A 92 26.12 -0.87 -27.85
N ASP A 93 25.86 -1.89 -27.03
CA ASP A 93 26.53 -3.21 -27.10
C ASP A 93 25.61 -4.41 -27.36
N ASN A 94 24.29 -4.18 -27.38
CA ASN A 94 23.22 -5.07 -27.81
C ASN A 94 22.89 -6.17 -26.78
N ASP A 95 22.97 -5.87 -25.49
CA ASP A 95 22.56 -6.77 -24.40
C ASP A 95 21.07 -6.69 -24.02
N GLY A 96 20.36 -5.66 -24.49
CA GLY A 96 18.93 -5.43 -24.24
C GLY A 96 18.62 -4.44 -23.11
N ILE A 97 19.62 -3.83 -22.49
CA ILE A 97 19.50 -2.61 -21.66
C ILE A 97 19.70 -1.37 -22.56
N HIS A 98 19.29 -0.19 -22.11
CA HIS A 98 19.52 1.06 -22.84
C HIS A 98 20.61 1.91 -22.19
N ASP A 99 21.49 2.53 -22.99
CA ASP A 99 22.65 3.35 -22.56
C ASP A 99 22.32 4.33 -21.41
N TRP A 100 21.15 4.96 -21.46
CA TRP A 100 20.74 6.00 -20.51
C TRP A 100 20.40 5.43 -19.12
N TRP A 101 19.95 4.18 -19.04
CA TRP A 101 19.58 3.49 -17.80
C TRP A 101 20.85 3.01 -17.09
N GLU A 102 21.77 2.42 -17.87
CA GLU A 102 23.10 2.06 -17.40
C GLU A 102 23.88 3.26 -16.85
N LEU A 103 23.96 4.36 -17.63
CA LEU A 103 24.63 5.59 -17.20
C LEU A 103 23.96 6.26 -15.99
N TYR A 104 22.68 5.98 -15.74
CA TYR A 104 21.97 6.46 -14.56
C TYR A 104 22.32 5.65 -13.31
N TYR A 105 22.56 4.34 -13.44
CA TYR A 105 22.91 3.44 -12.33
C TYR A 105 24.42 3.16 -12.18
N GLY A 106 25.25 3.58 -13.14
CA GLY A 106 26.71 3.42 -13.10
C GLY A 106 27.23 2.13 -13.75
N LEU A 107 26.44 1.51 -14.62
CA LEU A 107 26.87 0.42 -15.52
C LEU A 107 27.60 0.99 -16.76
N ASN A 108 27.99 0.14 -17.72
CA ASN A 108 28.87 0.54 -18.82
C ASN A 108 28.31 0.12 -20.21
N PRO A 109 27.76 1.07 -21.01
CA PRO A 109 27.11 0.84 -22.34
C PRO A 109 28.00 0.33 -23.48
N ASN A 110 29.10 -0.35 -23.16
CA ASN A 110 30.09 -0.91 -24.06
C ASN A 110 30.59 -2.28 -23.52
N ASN A 111 29.80 -2.94 -22.67
CA ASN A 111 30.11 -4.12 -21.89
C ASN A 111 28.86 -4.99 -21.59
N ALA A 112 28.26 -5.56 -22.63
CA ALA A 112 27.17 -6.56 -22.62
C ALA A 112 27.28 -7.76 -21.63
N ALA A 113 28.40 -7.89 -20.94
CA ALA A 113 28.61 -8.83 -19.84
C ALA A 113 28.09 -8.31 -18.49
N ASP A 114 27.78 -7.02 -18.31
CA ASP A 114 27.22 -6.49 -17.06
C ASP A 114 25.68 -6.48 -16.98
N ALA A 115 24.93 -6.59 -18.08
CA ALA A 115 23.51 -7.05 -18.05
C ALA A 115 23.28 -8.34 -17.26
N ASN A 116 24.30 -9.21 -17.23
CA ASN A 116 24.27 -10.53 -16.59
C ASN A 116 24.92 -10.53 -15.19
N GLN A 117 25.31 -9.35 -14.67
CA GLN A 117 25.82 -9.19 -13.31
C GLN A 117 24.67 -8.85 -12.35
N ASP A 118 24.84 -9.30 -11.11
CA ASP A 118 24.03 -8.96 -9.94
C ASP A 118 24.85 -7.93 -9.15
N GLN A 119 24.50 -6.65 -9.29
CA GLN A 119 25.34 -5.51 -8.92
C GLN A 119 25.21 -5.14 -7.43
N ASP A 120 24.08 -5.44 -6.78
CA ASP A 120 23.87 -5.24 -5.34
C ASP A 120 23.79 -6.55 -4.52
N ASN A 121 23.72 -7.71 -5.19
CA ASN A 121 23.70 -9.06 -4.63
C ASN A 121 22.34 -9.46 -4.03
N ASP A 122 21.23 -9.04 -4.65
CA ASP A 122 19.86 -9.43 -4.27
C ASP A 122 19.36 -10.75 -4.91
N GLY A 123 20.02 -11.22 -5.97
CA GLY A 123 19.67 -12.41 -6.74
C GLY A 123 19.04 -12.16 -8.12
N LEU A 124 18.80 -10.91 -8.51
CA LEU A 124 18.46 -10.49 -9.87
C LEU A 124 19.71 -10.07 -10.65
N THR A 125 19.61 -10.08 -11.99
CA THR A 125 20.63 -9.45 -12.85
C THR A 125 20.15 -8.11 -13.37
N ASN A 126 21.07 -7.19 -13.66
CA ASN A 126 20.81 -5.85 -14.19
C ASN A 126 19.78 -5.84 -15.35
N LEU A 127 19.82 -6.84 -16.25
CA LEU A 127 18.85 -7.00 -17.35
C LEU A 127 17.46 -7.43 -16.89
N GLN A 128 17.36 -8.33 -15.90
CA GLN A 128 16.07 -8.73 -15.31
C GLN A 128 15.41 -7.55 -14.58
N GLU A 129 16.23 -6.72 -13.95
CA GLU A 129 15.79 -5.51 -13.25
C GLU A 129 15.35 -4.40 -14.19
N PHE A 130 16.10 -4.17 -15.26
CA PHE A 130 15.70 -3.29 -16.34
C PHE A 130 14.34 -3.69 -16.93
N GLN A 131 14.11 -4.98 -17.13
CA GLN A 131 12.82 -5.54 -17.58
C GLN A 131 11.74 -5.46 -16.50
N GLY A 132 12.09 -5.63 -15.22
CA GLY A 132 11.20 -5.53 -14.05
C GLY A 132 10.85 -4.10 -13.64
N GLN A 133 11.58 -3.10 -14.14
CA GLN A 133 11.54 -1.68 -13.75
C GLN A 133 11.98 -1.44 -12.29
N THR A 134 12.98 -2.20 -11.83
CA THR A 134 13.59 -2.11 -10.48
C THR A 134 14.89 -1.28 -10.52
N ASN A 135 15.89 -1.56 -9.66
CA ASN A 135 17.00 -0.65 -9.37
C ASN A 135 18.29 -1.42 -9.00
N PRO A 136 19.27 -1.56 -9.93
CA PRO A 136 20.43 -2.45 -9.81
C PRO A 136 21.51 -2.01 -8.81
N ILE A 137 21.19 -1.10 -7.91
CA ILE A 137 22.07 -0.65 -6.83
C ILE A 137 21.34 -0.54 -5.49
N ALA A 138 20.14 -1.12 -5.34
CA ALA A 138 19.44 -1.21 -4.06
C ALA A 138 18.35 -2.31 -3.97
N TYR A 139 18.76 -3.48 -3.49
CA TYR A 139 18.01 -4.66 -3.03
C TYR A 139 16.48 -4.58 -3.10
N GLU A 140 15.86 -5.54 -3.80
CA GLU A 140 14.42 -5.62 -3.88
C GLU A 140 13.72 -5.82 -2.53
N LYS A 141 12.48 -5.32 -2.49
CA LYS A 141 11.69 -5.28 -1.27
C LYS A 141 10.95 -6.58 -1.05
N PRO A 142 10.85 -7.06 0.21
CA PRO A 142 10.03 -8.21 0.53
C PRO A 142 8.61 -8.06 -0.02
N ARG A 143 8.16 -9.02 -0.82
CA ARG A 143 6.79 -9.08 -1.34
C ARG A 143 6.05 -10.21 -0.64
N ILE A 144 4.78 -9.97 -0.28
CA ILE A 144 3.99 -10.83 0.60
C ILE A 144 2.68 -11.24 -0.09
N ILE A 145 2.31 -12.52 0.04
CA ILE A 145 0.97 -13.04 -0.24
C ILE A 145 0.44 -13.72 1.04
N LEU A 146 -0.28 -12.95 1.87
CA LEU A 146 -0.94 -13.43 3.10
C LEU A 146 -2.43 -13.70 2.83
N THR A 147 -2.91 -14.88 3.20
CA THR A 147 -4.29 -15.32 2.96
C THR A 147 -4.90 -16.04 4.17
N ALA A 148 -6.21 -15.90 4.33
CA ALA A 148 -7.01 -16.59 5.34
C ALA A 148 -8.18 -17.33 4.66
N ASN A 149 -8.24 -18.65 4.81
CA ASN A 149 -9.27 -19.48 4.16
C ASN A 149 -9.90 -20.48 5.15
N PRO A 150 -11.23 -20.42 5.39
CA PRO A 150 -12.15 -19.37 4.96
C PRO A 150 -11.87 -18.02 5.67
N ALA A 151 -12.31 -16.91 5.08
CA ALA A 151 -12.20 -15.57 5.67
C ALA A 151 -13.26 -15.30 6.76
N ALA A 152 -14.21 -16.20 6.95
CA ALA A 152 -15.19 -16.19 8.03
C ALA A 152 -15.42 -17.62 8.55
N ILE A 153 -15.54 -17.76 9.86
CA ILE A 153 -15.76 -19.02 10.59
C ILE A 153 -16.82 -18.82 11.67
N LEU A 154 -17.50 -19.88 12.12
CA LEU A 154 -18.28 -19.84 13.35
C LEU A 154 -17.36 -19.87 14.59
N LYS A 155 -17.83 -19.34 15.72
CA LYS A 155 -17.05 -19.31 16.97
C LYS A 155 -16.71 -20.74 17.44
N GLY A 156 -15.42 -21.08 17.44
CA GLY A 156 -14.91 -22.41 17.78
C GLY A 156 -14.56 -23.31 16.58
N GLU A 157 -14.87 -22.88 15.34
CA GLU A 157 -14.31 -23.48 14.14
C GLU A 157 -12.87 -22.99 13.89
N SER A 158 -12.21 -23.52 12.85
CA SER A 158 -10.84 -23.15 12.48
C SER A 158 -10.73 -22.71 11.03
N PHE A 159 -9.79 -21.82 10.76
CA PHE A 159 -9.40 -21.41 9.40
C PHE A 159 -7.92 -21.74 9.16
N THR A 160 -7.50 -21.72 7.90
CA THR A 160 -6.09 -21.84 7.50
C THR A 160 -5.53 -20.48 7.15
N LEU A 161 -4.49 -20.04 7.86
CA LEU A 161 -3.65 -18.90 7.49
C LEU A 161 -2.49 -19.42 6.64
N THR A 162 -2.29 -18.88 5.44
CA THR A 162 -1.20 -19.26 4.54
C THR A 162 -0.46 -18.02 4.07
N TRP A 163 0.87 -18.10 4.06
CA TRP A 163 1.76 -17.04 3.62
C TRP A 163 2.86 -17.56 2.70
N ASP A 164 3.23 -16.73 1.73
CA ASP A 164 4.25 -16.93 0.71
C ASP A 164 4.97 -15.58 0.55
N THR A 165 6.30 -15.57 0.52
CA THR A 165 7.09 -14.34 0.41
C THR A 165 8.27 -14.45 -0.56
N THR A 166 8.61 -13.31 -1.16
CA THR A 166 9.74 -13.15 -2.08
C THR A 166 10.65 -12.03 -1.56
N PHE A 167 11.97 -12.16 -1.71
CA PHE A 167 13.00 -11.26 -1.16
C PHE A 167 13.01 -11.08 0.38
N ALA A 168 12.28 -11.91 1.13
CA ALA A 168 12.29 -11.92 2.58
C ALA A 168 13.41 -12.83 3.13
N ALA A 169 14.16 -12.34 4.12
CA ALA A 169 15.10 -13.16 4.90
C ALA A 169 14.47 -13.67 6.21
N THR A 170 13.47 -12.95 6.74
CA THR A 170 12.76 -13.27 7.99
C THR A 170 11.30 -12.86 7.91
N CYS A 171 10.42 -13.54 8.65
CA CYS A 171 9.01 -13.22 8.77
C CYS A 171 8.52 -13.31 10.22
N GLN A 172 7.58 -12.44 10.59
CA GLN A 172 6.87 -12.45 11.88
C GLN A 172 5.37 -12.25 11.65
N ILE A 173 4.54 -13.06 12.30
CA ILE A 173 3.09 -12.92 12.27
C ILE A 173 2.56 -12.59 13.67
N GLU A 174 1.84 -11.47 13.77
CA GLU A 174 1.07 -11.10 14.96
C GLU A 174 -0.44 -11.08 14.66
N PRO A 175 -1.33 -11.34 15.63
CA PRO A 175 -1.02 -11.69 17.01
C PRO A 175 -0.63 -13.16 17.20
N GLY A 176 0.41 -13.41 17.99
CA GLY A 176 0.61 -14.67 18.71
C GLY A 176 1.19 -15.85 17.93
N LEU A 177 1.63 -15.66 16.69
CA LEU A 177 2.47 -16.65 15.99
C LEU A 177 3.95 -16.37 16.23
N GLY A 178 4.35 -15.09 16.32
CA GLY A 178 5.74 -14.68 16.47
C GLY A 178 6.53 -14.89 15.18
N SER A 179 7.84 -15.15 15.31
CA SER A 179 8.71 -15.47 14.17
C SER A 179 8.27 -16.75 13.47
N VAL A 180 8.19 -16.71 12.14
CA VAL A 180 7.82 -17.83 11.27
C VAL A 180 8.83 -18.01 10.14
N THR A 181 8.77 -19.15 9.45
CA THR A 181 9.45 -19.34 8.17
C THR A 181 8.94 -18.34 7.13
N VAL A 182 9.78 -18.01 6.14
CA VAL A 182 9.45 -17.05 5.07
C VAL A 182 8.18 -17.44 4.30
N ASP A 183 7.97 -18.74 4.12
CA ASP A 183 6.73 -19.32 3.57
C ASP A 183 6.13 -20.30 4.58
N GLY A 184 4.81 -20.52 4.54
CA GLY A 184 4.18 -21.51 5.40
C GLY A 184 2.65 -21.45 5.45
N SER A 185 2.10 -22.34 6.27
CA SER A 185 0.66 -22.41 6.53
C SER A 185 0.40 -22.92 7.95
N ARG A 186 -0.66 -22.43 8.58
CA ARG A 186 -1.05 -22.79 9.94
C ARG A 186 -2.57 -22.74 10.13
N VAL A 187 -3.13 -23.81 10.68
CA VAL A 187 -4.54 -23.86 11.11
C VAL A 187 -4.68 -23.13 12.44
N LEU A 188 -5.69 -22.26 12.55
CA LEU A 188 -5.91 -21.35 13.68
C LEU A 188 -7.41 -21.25 14.03
N SER A 189 -7.71 -21.07 15.31
CA SER A 189 -9.06 -20.96 15.88
C SER A 189 -9.14 -19.74 16.81
N PRO A 190 -9.14 -18.50 16.29
CA PRO A 190 -9.25 -17.31 17.14
C PRO A 190 -10.62 -17.25 17.83
N PRO A 191 -10.70 -16.74 19.07
CA PRO A 191 -11.95 -16.71 19.81
C PRO A 191 -12.93 -15.65 19.26
N ASP A 192 -12.41 -14.58 18.67
CA ASP A 192 -13.17 -13.40 18.22
C ASP A 192 -12.50 -12.82 16.95
N ASN A 193 -13.17 -11.89 16.26
CA ASN A 193 -12.66 -11.21 15.06
C ASN A 193 -11.18 -10.79 15.20
N THR A 194 -10.32 -11.35 14.35
CA THR A 194 -8.86 -11.19 14.45
C THR A 194 -8.27 -10.73 13.13
N THR A 195 -7.41 -9.71 13.18
CA THR A 195 -6.58 -9.28 12.04
C THR A 195 -5.15 -9.74 12.28
N TYR A 196 -4.69 -10.63 11.41
CA TYR A 196 -3.29 -11.06 11.37
C TYR A 196 -2.47 -10.08 10.54
N THR A 197 -1.24 -9.83 10.97
CA THR A 197 -0.27 -8.92 10.37
C THR A 197 1.02 -9.70 10.15
N LEU A 198 1.41 -9.90 8.88
CA LEU A 198 2.69 -10.47 8.50
C LEU A 198 3.65 -9.33 8.16
N THR A 199 4.75 -9.26 8.92
CA THR A 199 5.90 -8.41 8.67
C THR A 199 7.00 -9.27 8.06
N ALA A 200 7.38 -8.98 6.81
CA ALA A 200 8.48 -9.64 6.12
C ALA A 200 9.66 -8.66 5.97
N THR A 201 10.87 -9.11 6.30
CA THR A 201 12.08 -8.28 6.29
C THR A 201 13.22 -8.99 5.57
N GLY A 202 13.88 -8.27 4.68
CA GLY A 202 15.04 -8.69 3.88
C GLY A 202 15.99 -7.51 3.61
N PRO A 203 16.99 -7.67 2.72
CA PRO A 203 17.97 -6.63 2.44
C PRO A 203 17.37 -5.29 1.96
N GLY A 204 16.33 -5.31 1.11
CA GLY A 204 15.59 -4.12 0.67
C GLY A 204 14.72 -3.45 1.74
N GLY A 205 14.75 -3.96 2.98
CA GLY A 205 14.02 -3.44 4.12
C GLY A 205 12.81 -4.31 4.49
N THR A 206 11.71 -3.67 4.87
CA THR A 206 10.54 -4.33 5.47
C THR A 206 9.25 -3.98 4.76
N THR A 207 8.43 -5.00 4.52
CA THR A 207 7.05 -4.89 4.03
C THR A 207 6.10 -5.49 5.04
N VAL A 208 4.86 -5.00 5.08
CA VAL A 208 3.80 -5.47 5.99
C VAL A 208 2.51 -5.70 5.20
N GLN A 209 1.84 -6.82 5.44
CA GLN A 209 0.51 -7.11 4.92
C GLN A 209 -0.41 -7.62 6.03
N THR A 210 -1.70 -7.33 5.95
CA THR A 210 -2.71 -7.77 6.92
C THR A 210 -3.81 -8.60 6.26
N VAL A 211 -4.41 -9.52 7.02
CA VAL A 211 -5.63 -10.24 6.64
C VAL A 211 -6.53 -10.40 7.87
N SER A 212 -7.84 -10.19 7.71
CA SER A 212 -8.82 -10.33 8.79
C SER A 212 -9.64 -11.60 8.61
N VAL A 213 -9.83 -12.35 9.69
CA VAL A 213 -10.82 -13.43 9.77
C VAL A 213 -11.98 -12.98 10.65
N GLN A 214 -13.22 -13.19 10.17
CA GLN A 214 -14.43 -12.94 10.95
C GLN A 214 -14.81 -14.19 11.75
N VAL A 215 -15.09 -14.02 13.03
CA VAL A 215 -15.57 -15.08 13.93
C VAL A 215 -17.03 -14.78 14.26
N ILE A 216 -17.92 -15.48 13.58
CA ILE A 216 -19.37 -15.32 13.68
C ILE A 216 -19.84 -16.04 14.94
N PRO A 217 -20.39 -15.34 15.95
CA PRO A 217 -21.00 -16.00 17.10
C PRO A 217 -22.26 -16.76 16.66
N PRO A 218 -22.60 -17.89 17.32
CA PRO A 218 -23.85 -18.57 17.05
C PRO A 218 -25.04 -17.67 17.40
N VAL A 219 -26.15 -17.82 16.66
CA VAL A 219 -27.34 -16.98 16.82
C VAL A 219 -28.22 -17.54 17.95
N PRO A 220 -28.69 -16.71 18.91
CA PRO A 220 -29.65 -17.13 19.92
C PRO A 220 -30.93 -17.74 19.32
N GLN A 221 -31.44 -18.79 19.97
CA GLN A 221 -32.65 -19.51 19.54
C GLN A 221 -33.58 -19.74 20.72
N ILE A 222 -34.89 -19.56 20.49
CA ILE A 222 -35.95 -20.02 21.39
C ILE A 222 -36.33 -21.43 20.95
N LEU A 223 -36.01 -22.45 21.75
CA LEU A 223 -36.32 -23.85 21.41
C LEU A 223 -37.80 -24.17 21.69
N TYR A 224 -38.33 -23.65 22.79
CA TYR A 224 -39.77 -23.58 23.05
C TYR A 224 -40.11 -22.45 24.02
N PHE A 225 -41.33 -21.93 23.90
CA PHE A 225 -42.01 -21.11 24.90
C PHE A 225 -43.50 -21.45 24.86
N ASN A 226 -44.06 -21.87 26.00
CA ASN A 226 -45.46 -22.31 26.08
C ASN A 226 -46.07 -22.00 27.45
N ALA A 227 -47.39 -21.77 27.47
CA ALA A 227 -48.19 -21.67 28.69
C ALA A 227 -49.06 -22.92 28.83
N ASN A 228 -49.24 -23.44 30.05
CA ASN A 228 -50.11 -24.58 30.32
C ASN A 228 -50.80 -24.45 31.70
N PRO A 229 -52.15 -24.54 31.78
CA PRO A 229 -53.10 -24.53 30.67
C PRO A 229 -53.13 -23.17 29.95
N LEU A 230 -53.71 -23.14 28.74
CA LEU A 230 -53.92 -21.91 27.96
C LEU A 230 -55.15 -21.11 28.44
N GLU A 231 -56.11 -21.79 29.07
CA GLU A 231 -57.30 -21.19 29.67
C GLU A 231 -57.28 -21.43 31.18
N ILE A 232 -57.57 -20.40 31.97
CA ILE A 232 -57.66 -20.46 33.43
C ILE A 232 -58.92 -19.74 33.92
N VAL A 233 -59.54 -20.28 34.96
CA VAL A 233 -60.55 -19.56 35.74
C VAL A 233 -59.83 -18.51 36.59
N ASN A 234 -60.39 -17.30 36.71
CA ASN A 234 -59.80 -16.23 37.53
C ASN A 234 -59.43 -16.72 38.94
N GLY A 235 -58.23 -16.35 39.43
CA GLY A 235 -57.63 -16.85 40.67
C GLY A 235 -56.86 -18.17 40.54
N HIS A 236 -56.97 -18.89 39.43
CA HIS A 236 -56.07 -20.02 39.12
C HIS A 236 -54.79 -19.52 38.43
N ASN A 237 -53.85 -20.42 38.19
CA ASN A 237 -52.58 -20.11 37.53
C ASN A 237 -52.36 -20.95 36.27
N ALA A 238 -51.58 -20.38 35.35
CA ALA A 238 -50.93 -21.09 34.25
C ALA A 238 -49.43 -21.13 34.50
N THR A 239 -48.75 -22.17 34.04
CA THR A 239 -47.29 -22.27 34.08
C THR A 239 -46.72 -21.92 32.72
N LEU A 240 -45.98 -20.82 32.65
CA LEU A 240 -45.08 -20.53 31.53
C LEU A 240 -43.88 -21.48 31.63
N SER A 241 -43.46 -22.07 30.52
CA SER A 241 -42.28 -22.93 30.39
C SER A 241 -41.47 -22.50 29.16
N TRP A 242 -40.15 -22.47 29.28
CA TRP A 242 -39.27 -22.10 28.17
C TRP A 242 -37.90 -22.80 28.23
N LYS A 243 -37.24 -22.85 27.07
CA LYS A 243 -35.83 -23.19 26.91
C LYS A 243 -35.28 -22.45 25.70
N THR A 244 -34.13 -21.81 25.86
CA THR A 244 -33.36 -21.19 24.78
C THR A 244 -32.04 -21.93 24.54
N ASN A 245 -31.36 -21.57 23.45
CA ASN A 245 -30.02 -22.02 23.10
C ASN A 245 -29.20 -20.80 22.64
N GLU A 246 -27.91 -20.74 22.97
CA GLU A 246 -26.97 -19.64 22.62
C GLU A 246 -27.36 -18.21 23.10
N ALA A 247 -28.53 -18.04 23.71
CA ALA A 247 -28.95 -16.80 24.35
C ALA A 247 -28.12 -16.51 25.61
N THR A 248 -27.66 -15.26 25.77
CA THR A 248 -26.92 -14.82 26.97
C THR A 248 -27.82 -14.19 28.03
N GLN A 249 -29.03 -13.79 27.65
CA GLN A 249 -30.05 -13.25 28.54
C GLN A 249 -31.43 -13.60 27.98
N VAL A 250 -32.38 -13.98 28.84
CA VAL A 250 -33.79 -14.15 28.46
C VAL A 250 -34.64 -13.17 29.26
N THR A 251 -35.61 -12.55 28.60
CA THR A 251 -36.61 -11.68 29.24
C THR A 251 -38.01 -12.11 28.82
N ILE A 252 -38.97 -11.95 29.73
CA ILE A 252 -40.40 -12.07 29.44
C ILE A 252 -41.07 -10.77 29.85
N ASP A 253 -42.02 -10.31 29.05
CA ASP A 253 -42.81 -9.09 29.25
C ASP A 253 -43.83 -9.21 30.41
N GLN A 254 -44.89 -8.40 30.39
CA GLN A 254 -45.96 -8.37 31.42
C GLN A 254 -45.44 -8.23 32.87
N GLY A 255 -44.30 -7.55 33.05
CA GLY A 255 -43.66 -7.34 34.35
C GLY A 255 -42.88 -8.55 34.90
N ILE A 256 -42.67 -9.60 34.11
CA ILE A 256 -41.92 -10.80 34.52
C ILE A 256 -40.42 -10.53 34.61
N GLY A 257 -39.87 -9.79 33.64
CA GLY A 257 -38.48 -9.32 33.61
C GLY A 257 -37.49 -10.37 33.13
N THR A 258 -36.22 -10.21 33.51
CA THR A 258 -35.15 -11.16 33.21
C THR A 258 -35.39 -12.50 33.91
N VAL A 259 -35.18 -13.60 33.19
CA VAL A 259 -35.31 -14.97 33.66
C VAL A 259 -34.09 -15.81 33.26
N ALA A 260 -33.97 -17.02 33.81
CA ALA A 260 -32.95 -17.98 33.40
C ALA A 260 -33.16 -18.44 31.94
N LEU A 261 -32.11 -18.97 31.29
CA LEU A 261 -32.14 -19.40 29.88
C LEU A 261 -33.15 -20.55 29.63
N GLU A 262 -33.39 -21.37 30.64
CA GLU A 262 -34.48 -22.32 30.69
C GLU A 262 -35.17 -22.27 32.05
N GLY A 263 -36.45 -22.65 32.10
CA GLY A 263 -37.19 -22.68 33.35
C GLY A 263 -38.70 -22.72 33.20
N GLN A 264 -39.36 -22.51 34.32
CA GLN A 264 -40.80 -22.41 34.43
C GLN A 264 -41.18 -21.28 35.41
N ARG A 265 -42.32 -20.62 35.20
CA ARG A 265 -42.87 -19.61 36.11
C ARG A 265 -44.39 -19.65 36.08
N SER A 266 -44.98 -19.80 37.26
CA SER A 266 -46.44 -19.71 37.45
C SER A 266 -46.90 -18.25 37.36
N VAL A 267 -48.02 -18.01 36.67
CA VAL A 267 -48.63 -16.70 36.43
C VAL A 267 -50.14 -16.75 36.63
N THR A 268 -50.74 -15.67 37.14
CA THR A 268 -52.17 -15.56 37.43
C THR A 268 -52.81 -14.35 36.73
N PRO A 269 -52.82 -14.29 35.38
CA PRO A 269 -53.45 -13.19 34.65
C PRO A 269 -54.97 -13.17 34.86
N VAL A 270 -55.53 -11.98 35.14
CA VAL A 270 -56.98 -11.78 35.37
C VAL A 270 -57.78 -11.50 34.10
N ASN A 271 -57.08 -11.25 32.98
CA ASN A 271 -57.62 -11.01 31.64
C ASN A 271 -56.79 -11.82 30.63
N THR A 272 -57.32 -12.05 29.42
CA THR A 272 -56.55 -12.63 28.31
C THR A 272 -55.25 -11.84 28.10
N THR A 273 -54.12 -12.52 28.29
CA THR A 273 -52.79 -11.89 28.35
C THR A 273 -51.84 -12.67 27.45
N THR A 274 -51.29 -11.99 26.45
CA THR A 274 -50.19 -12.53 25.63
C THR A 274 -48.89 -12.29 26.38
N TYR A 275 -48.05 -13.32 26.49
CA TYR A 275 -46.67 -13.20 26.95
C TYR A 275 -45.73 -13.31 25.76
N THR A 276 -44.66 -12.51 25.79
CA THR A 276 -43.62 -12.42 24.77
C THR A 276 -42.29 -12.74 25.43
N LEU A 277 -41.56 -13.72 24.90
CA LEU A 277 -40.21 -14.07 25.34
C LEU A 277 -39.20 -13.56 24.31
N THR A 278 -38.17 -12.86 24.80
CA THR A 278 -37.04 -12.34 24.02
C THR A 278 -35.75 -12.95 24.55
N ALA A 279 -34.84 -13.34 23.65
CA ALA A 279 -33.64 -14.13 23.90
C ALA A 279 -32.47 -13.69 23.00
#